data_AF-A0A6I9NH27-F1
#
_entry.id   AF-A0A6I9NH27-F1
#
_cell.length_a   1.000
_cell.length_b   1.000
_cell.length_c   1.000
_cell.angle_alpha   90.00
_cell.angle_beta   90.00
_cell.angle_gamma   90.00
#
_symmetry.space_group_name_H-M   'P 1'
#
loop_
_entity.id
_entity.type
_entity.pdbx_description
1 polymer ?
#
loop_
_entity_poly.entity_id
_entity_poly.type
_entity_poly.pdbx_seq_one_letter_code
_entity_poly.pdbx_strand_id
1 'polypeptide(L)'
;METFVFLFSFSALGILYAMNSIPAFQEPYVILEIGVAVLVVVFLFYFLITRGNPPKDVLFFVFAVFSFTCVIDLVSALEYDGFISGFMTFYQKTGEPYLGTPYAIMMCYWDGIVHFIMYLVMISRITDRKGYRSLGLIWAGSLCANMSVFIAGIVAGKYGSEIRPAFWINFLFLLMPVWGAITLFTRPKDRPLIGGYNSLDELDDDDAVEKNRKEEEELVQANTFQNEAMAADPATGHLMETSRSGSGRHKSSPGPGSEEEAGGNSRQRHNRHTRDETLVKRMEELEAELVRERQENERLLKAHEDKDDLIGKLKEEIDLLNRDLDDIEDENEQLKEENKTLLKVVGQLTR
;
A
#
# COMPACT_ATOMS: atom_id res chain seq x y z
N MET A 1 -14.15 20.32 -2.24
CA MET A 1 -13.47 20.15 -3.55
C MET A 1 -13.02 18.71 -3.75
N GLU A 2 -12.67 18.01 -2.68
CA GLU A 2 -12.28 16.59 -2.67
C GLU A 2 -13.28 15.68 -3.36
N THR A 3 -14.60 15.85 -3.17
CA THR A 3 -15.62 15.03 -3.82
C THR A 3 -15.56 15.16 -5.34
N PHE A 4 -15.29 16.37 -5.84
CA PHE A 4 -15.15 16.61 -7.27
C PHE A 4 -13.88 15.98 -7.82
N VAL A 5 -12.75 16.08 -7.09
CA VAL A 5 -11.49 15.42 -7.47
C VAL A 5 -11.67 13.90 -7.49
N PHE A 6 -12.31 13.34 -6.46
CA PHE A 6 -12.65 11.93 -6.38
C PHE A 6 -13.44 11.47 -7.61
N LEU A 7 -14.57 12.12 -7.91
CA LEU A 7 -15.42 11.76 -9.06
C LEU A 7 -14.68 11.92 -10.39
N PHE A 8 -13.92 12.99 -10.56
CA PHE A 8 -13.16 13.23 -11.78
C PHE A 8 -12.04 12.21 -11.98
N SER A 9 -11.43 11.70 -10.91
CA SER A 9 -10.36 10.69 -11.01
C SER A 9 -10.86 9.40 -11.67
N PHE A 10 -12.13 9.04 -11.53
CA PHE A 10 -12.73 7.88 -12.24
C PHE A 10 -12.85 8.06 -13.75
N SER A 11 -12.69 9.28 -14.29
CA SER A 11 -12.60 9.48 -15.74
C SER A 11 -11.39 8.77 -16.35
N ALA A 12 -10.36 8.44 -15.54
CA ALA A 12 -9.25 7.60 -15.94
C ALA A 12 -9.70 6.26 -16.53
N LEU A 13 -10.76 5.64 -15.98
CA LEU A 13 -11.30 4.38 -16.50
C LEU A 13 -11.72 4.47 -17.96
N GLY A 14 -12.38 5.58 -18.33
CA GLY A 14 -12.81 5.82 -19.70
C GLY A 14 -11.63 6.02 -20.65
N ILE A 15 -10.58 6.70 -20.19
CA ILE A 15 -9.35 6.91 -20.98
C ILE A 15 -8.64 5.57 -21.19
N LEU A 16 -8.45 4.78 -20.14
CA LEU A 16 -7.80 3.47 -20.23
C LEU A 16 -8.56 2.52 -21.14
N TYR A 17 -9.89 2.47 -21.00
CA TYR A 17 -10.73 1.68 -21.89
C TYR A 17 -10.61 2.12 -23.36
N ALA A 18 -10.57 3.42 -23.63
CA ALA A 18 -10.39 3.94 -24.99
C ALA A 18 -9.01 3.60 -25.56
N MET A 19 -7.94 3.73 -24.77
CA MET A 19 -6.58 3.34 -25.17
C MET A 19 -6.48 1.84 -25.44
N ASN A 20 -7.14 1.02 -24.64
CA ASN A 20 -7.16 -0.43 -24.84
C ASN A 20 -8.01 -0.85 -26.06
N SER A 21 -9.01 -0.07 -26.45
CA SER A 21 -9.89 -0.38 -27.57
C SER A 21 -9.36 0.04 -28.95
N ILE A 22 -8.44 1.00 -29.00
CA ILE A 22 -7.97 1.60 -30.25
C ILE A 22 -6.51 1.18 -30.50
N PRO A 23 -6.24 0.28 -31.47
CA PRO A 23 -4.89 -0.23 -31.72
C PRO A 23 -3.84 0.86 -32.01
N ALA A 24 -4.25 1.96 -32.66
CA ALA A 24 -3.37 3.08 -32.95
C ALA A 24 -2.80 3.78 -31.70
N PHE A 25 -3.42 3.60 -30.53
CA PHE A 25 -2.96 4.17 -29.26
C PHE A 25 -2.03 3.25 -28.46
N GLN A 26 -1.77 2.04 -28.96
CA GLN A 26 -1.02 1.01 -28.24
C GLN A 26 0.47 0.98 -28.58
N GLU A 27 0.92 1.85 -29.49
CA GLU A 27 2.34 2.00 -29.82
C GLU A 27 3.12 2.63 -28.65
N PRO A 28 4.34 2.17 -28.32
CA PRO A 28 5.07 2.60 -27.12
C PRO A 28 5.23 4.12 -26.98
N TYR A 29 5.52 4.80 -28.08
CA TYR A 29 5.69 6.26 -28.11
C TYR A 29 4.36 7.00 -28.00
N VAL A 30 3.29 6.44 -28.58
CA VAL A 30 1.94 7.02 -28.54
C VAL A 30 1.36 6.90 -27.13
N ILE A 31 1.60 5.78 -26.45
CA ILE A 31 1.23 5.60 -25.04
C ILE A 31 1.83 6.71 -24.17
N LEU A 32 3.13 6.98 -24.33
CA LEU A 32 3.82 8.03 -23.58
C LEU A 32 3.26 9.42 -23.92
N GLU A 33 3.06 9.72 -25.20
CA GLU A 33 2.50 10.98 -25.66
C GLU A 33 1.09 11.22 -25.10
N ILE A 34 0.21 10.22 -25.19
CA ILE A 34 -1.14 10.27 -24.63
C ILE A 34 -1.08 10.43 -23.11
N GLY A 35 -0.21 9.69 -22.41
CA GLY A 35 -0.04 9.81 -20.97
C GLY A 35 0.31 11.25 -20.54
N VAL A 36 1.31 11.86 -21.19
CA VAL A 36 1.69 13.25 -20.91
C VAL A 36 0.57 14.23 -21.28
N ALA A 37 -0.06 14.05 -22.45
CA ALA A 37 -1.16 14.90 -22.89
C ALA A 37 -2.35 14.86 -21.92
N VAL A 38 -2.72 13.67 -21.43
CA VAL A 38 -3.78 13.48 -20.43
C VAL A 38 -3.42 14.20 -19.14
N LEU A 39 -2.21 14.04 -18.61
CA LEU A 39 -1.79 14.74 -17.39
C LEU A 39 -1.85 16.27 -17.54
N VAL A 40 -1.44 16.80 -18.69
CA VAL A 40 -1.55 18.23 -18.99
C VAL A 40 -3.02 18.67 -19.06
N VAL A 41 -3.89 17.90 -19.72
CA VAL A 41 -5.32 18.20 -19.79
C VAL A 41 -5.96 18.19 -18.41
N VAL A 42 -5.64 17.20 -17.57
CA VAL A 42 -6.12 17.13 -16.18
C VAL A 42 -5.64 18.34 -15.37
N PHE A 43 -4.37 18.71 -15.49
CA PHE A 43 -3.83 19.90 -14.85
C PHE A 43 -4.57 21.19 -15.31
N LEU A 44 -4.72 21.37 -16.62
CA LEU A 44 -5.40 22.54 -17.20
C LEU A 44 -6.87 22.58 -16.77
N PHE A 45 -7.53 21.43 -16.70
CA PHE A 45 -8.90 21.32 -16.21
C PHE A 45 -9.02 21.85 -14.78
N TYR A 46 -8.17 21.39 -13.86
CA TYR A 46 -8.16 21.91 -12.48
C TYR A 46 -7.76 23.38 -12.41
N PHE A 47 -6.81 23.82 -13.23
CA PHE A 47 -6.42 25.23 -13.32
C PHE A 47 -7.59 26.13 -13.76
N LEU A 48 -8.37 25.68 -14.74
CA LEU A 48 -9.49 26.45 -15.27
C LEU A 48 -10.67 26.51 -14.30
N ILE A 49 -11.08 25.38 -13.70
CA ILE A 49 -12.19 25.35 -12.74
C ILE A 49 -11.88 26.14 -11.46
N THR A 50 -10.61 26.16 -11.03
CA THR A 50 -10.19 26.93 -9.86
C THR A 50 -9.86 28.39 -10.16
N ARG A 51 -9.88 28.83 -11.42
CA ARG A 51 -9.52 30.21 -11.80
C ARG A 51 -10.37 31.28 -11.09
N GLY A 52 -11.65 30.98 -10.83
CA GLY A 52 -12.55 31.90 -10.10
C GLY A 52 -12.29 31.98 -8.60
N ASN A 53 -11.68 30.94 -8.01
CA ASN A 53 -11.29 30.89 -6.60
C ASN A 53 -10.02 30.05 -6.47
N PRO A 54 -8.85 30.62 -6.77
CA PRO A 54 -7.61 29.85 -6.87
C PRO A 54 -7.25 29.26 -5.50
N PRO A 55 -6.75 28.00 -5.46
CA PRO A 55 -6.29 27.40 -4.23
C PRO A 55 -5.16 28.25 -3.64
N LYS A 56 -5.13 28.39 -2.31
CA LYS A 56 -4.06 29.11 -1.61
C LYS A 56 -2.68 28.49 -1.84
N ASP A 57 -2.65 27.22 -2.21
CA ASP A 57 -1.45 26.41 -2.29
C ASP A 57 -1.35 25.71 -3.63
N VAL A 58 -0.22 25.88 -4.31
CA VAL A 58 0.06 25.24 -5.60
C VAL A 58 0.14 23.71 -5.51
N LEU A 59 0.44 23.15 -4.33
CA LEU A 59 0.43 21.70 -4.10
C LEU A 59 -0.96 21.08 -4.29
N PHE A 60 -2.03 21.89 -4.25
CA PHE A 60 -3.37 21.45 -4.63
C PHE A 60 -3.39 20.77 -6.02
N PHE A 61 -2.75 21.40 -7.02
CA PHE A 61 -2.75 20.88 -8.38
C PHE A 61 -1.97 19.58 -8.49
N VAL A 62 -0.89 19.45 -7.71
CA VAL A 62 -0.09 18.22 -7.64
C VAL A 62 -0.93 17.07 -7.10
N PHE A 63 -1.59 17.28 -5.96
CA PHE A 63 -2.43 16.25 -5.34
C PHE A 63 -3.64 15.88 -6.20
N ALA A 64 -4.23 16.85 -6.88
CA ALA A 64 -5.38 16.61 -7.76
C ALA A 64 -4.98 15.78 -8.99
N VAL A 65 -3.83 16.08 -9.62
CA VAL A 65 -3.31 15.28 -10.74
C VAL A 65 -2.88 13.89 -10.26
N PHE A 66 -2.24 13.78 -9.08
CA PHE A 66 -1.80 12.48 -8.57
C PHE A 66 -2.98 11.60 -8.12
N SER A 67 -4.09 12.20 -7.68
CA SER A 67 -5.34 11.46 -7.42
C SER A 67 -5.88 10.80 -8.68
N PHE A 68 -5.75 11.46 -9.84
CA PHE A 68 -6.11 10.88 -11.12
C PHE A 68 -5.19 9.70 -11.49
N THR A 69 -3.87 9.82 -11.26
CA THR A 69 -2.93 8.72 -11.53
C THR A 69 -3.14 7.52 -10.62
N CYS A 70 -3.54 7.73 -9.36
CA CYS A 70 -3.88 6.62 -8.44
C CYS A 70 -4.97 5.69 -8.99
N VAL A 71 -5.94 6.21 -9.72
CA VAL A 71 -6.97 5.35 -10.35
C VAL A 71 -6.36 4.51 -11.46
N ILE A 72 -5.41 5.06 -12.21
CA ILE A 72 -4.64 4.30 -13.22
C ILE A 72 -3.81 3.21 -12.54
N ASP A 73 -3.12 3.54 -11.43
CA ASP A 73 -2.32 2.59 -10.67
C ASP A 73 -3.19 1.46 -10.10
N LEU A 74 -4.33 1.77 -9.51
CA LEU A 74 -5.26 0.78 -8.99
C LEU A 74 -5.76 -0.17 -10.08
N VAL A 75 -6.14 0.36 -11.24
CA VAL A 75 -6.60 -0.44 -12.39
C VAL A 75 -5.47 -1.32 -12.92
N SER A 76 -4.26 -0.76 -13.02
CA SER A 76 -3.05 -1.50 -13.40
C SER A 76 -2.82 -2.69 -12.47
N ALA A 77 -2.83 -2.47 -11.15
CA ALA A 77 -2.63 -3.52 -10.16
C ALA A 77 -3.71 -4.62 -10.23
N LEU A 78 -4.98 -4.22 -10.30
CA LEU A 78 -6.11 -5.16 -10.43
C LEU A 78 -6.06 -5.99 -11.71
N GLU A 79 -5.57 -5.42 -12.82
CA GLU A 79 -5.44 -6.14 -14.08
C GLU A 79 -4.22 -7.07 -14.10
N TYR A 80 -3.11 -6.70 -13.44
CA TYR A 80 -1.96 -7.61 -13.26
C TYR A 80 -2.30 -8.82 -12.39
N ASP A 81 -3.13 -8.64 -11.36
CA ASP A 81 -3.63 -9.75 -10.52
C ASP A 81 -4.77 -10.54 -11.18
N GLY A 82 -5.29 -10.07 -12.32
CA GLY A 82 -6.36 -10.73 -13.07
C GLY A 82 -7.77 -10.57 -12.48
N PHE A 83 -7.98 -9.61 -11.56
CA PHE A 83 -9.32 -9.29 -11.05
C PHE A 83 -10.20 -8.60 -12.08
N ILE A 84 -9.59 -7.81 -12.98
CA ILE A 84 -10.26 -7.13 -14.09
C ILE A 84 -9.51 -7.41 -15.39
N SER A 85 -10.15 -7.16 -16.53
CA SER A 85 -9.52 -7.26 -17.84
C SER A 85 -10.07 -6.20 -18.79
N GLY A 86 -9.25 -5.82 -19.77
CA GLY A 86 -9.69 -4.95 -20.86
C GLY A 86 -9.46 -3.45 -20.64
N PHE A 87 -8.69 -3.05 -19.62
CA PHE A 87 -8.32 -1.65 -19.40
C PHE A 87 -6.83 -1.41 -19.63
N MET A 88 -5.99 -2.33 -19.18
CA MET A 88 -4.53 -2.16 -19.11
C MET A 88 -3.73 -3.21 -19.88
N THR A 89 -4.42 -4.10 -20.60
CA THR A 89 -3.81 -5.16 -21.42
C THR A 89 -2.81 -4.61 -22.45
N PHE A 90 -3.11 -3.47 -23.10
CA PHE A 90 -2.17 -2.82 -24.02
C PHE A 90 -0.87 -2.40 -23.32
N TYR A 91 -0.97 -1.92 -22.08
CA TYR A 91 0.16 -1.41 -21.30
C TYR A 91 1.00 -2.56 -20.73
N GLN A 92 0.38 -3.69 -20.40
CA GLN A 92 1.10 -4.92 -20.03
C GLN A 92 1.96 -5.46 -21.18
N LYS A 93 1.43 -5.42 -22.41
CA LYS A 93 2.13 -5.93 -23.61
C LYS A 93 3.21 -4.97 -24.12
N THR A 94 2.89 -3.68 -24.16
CA THR A 94 3.67 -2.69 -24.92
C THR A 94 4.24 -1.58 -24.06
N GLY A 95 3.76 -1.43 -22.82
CA GLY A 95 4.26 -0.46 -21.85
C GLY A 95 5.55 -0.92 -21.19
N GLU A 96 5.57 -0.88 -19.86
CA GLU A 96 6.77 -1.10 -19.07
C GLU A 96 6.81 -2.50 -18.43
N PRO A 97 7.74 -3.39 -18.83
CA PRO A 97 7.75 -4.79 -18.38
C PRO A 97 8.00 -4.94 -16.87
N TYR A 98 8.59 -3.94 -16.22
CA TYR A 98 8.86 -3.95 -14.78
C TYR A 98 7.62 -3.69 -13.91
N LEU A 99 6.52 -3.18 -14.48
CA LEU A 99 5.26 -3.02 -13.74
C LEU A 99 4.61 -4.35 -13.38
N GLY A 100 4.94 -5.43 -14.11
CA GLY A 100 4.49 -6.78 -13.76
C GLY A 100 5.28 -7.44 -12.63
N THR A 101 6.25 -6.74 -12.02
CA THR A 101 6.96 -7.29 -10.86
C THR A 101 6.08 -7.22 -9.60
N PRO A 102 6.21 -8.17 -8.65
CA PRO A 102 5.42 -8.16 -7.42
C PRO A 102 5.55 -6.84 -6.63
N TYR A 103 6.75 -6.25 -6.63
CA TYR A 103 6.99 -4.97 -5.98
C TYR A 103 6.22 -3.82 -6.65
N ALA A 104 6.21 -3.77 -7.98
CA ALA A 104 5.52 -2.73 -8.73
C ALA A 104 3.99 -2.85 -8.62
N ILE A 105 3.46 -4.08 -8.65
CA ILE A 105 2.03 -4.33 -8.42
C ILE A 105 1.62 -3.86 -7.02
N MET A 106 2.40 -4.20 -5.99
CA MET A 106 2.15 -3.74 -4.61
C MET A 106 2.27 -2.22 -4.48
N MET A 107 3.24 -1.59 -5.16
CA MET A 107 3.34 -0.14 -5.23
C MET A 107 2.06 0.49 -5.82
N CYS A 108 1.57 -0.05 -6.93
CA CYS A 108 0.36 0.45 -7.57
C CYS A 108 -0.87 0.32 -6.67
N TYR A 109 -0.99 -0.74 -5.86
CA TYR A 109 -2.04 -0.83 -4.83
C TYR A 109 -1.89 0.23 -3.73
N TRP A 110 -0.66 0.41 -3.23
CA TRP A 110 -0.37 1.41 -2.21
C TRP A 110 -0.71 2.82 -2.69
N ASP A 111 -0.33 3.15 -3.92
CA ASP A 111 -0.64 4.42 -4.56
C ASP A 111 -2.15 4.56 -4.79
N GLY A 112 -2.79 3.53 -5.34
CA GLY A 112 -4.21 3.49 -5.66
C GLY A 112 -5.16 3.59 -4.45
N ILE A 113 -4.71 3.19 -3.26
CA ILE A 113 -5.54 3.15 -2.05
C ILE A 113 -5.06 4.17 -1.02
N VAL A 114 -3.84 3.99 -0.50
CA VAL A 114 -3.33 4.78 0.64
C VAL A 114 -3.04 6.20 0.20
N HIS A 115 -2.26 6.38 -0.87
CA HIS A 115 -1.95 7.73 -1.36
C HIS A 115 -3.20 8.42 -1.89
N PHE A 116 -4.10 7.70 -2.57
CA PHE A 116 -5.38 8.26 -3.02
C PHE A 116 -6.18 8.89 -1.88
N ILE A 117 -6.36 8.17 -0.77
CA ILE A 117 -7.04 8.70 0.43
C ILE A 117 -6.27 9.90 0.99
N MET A 118 -4.94 9.81 1.09
CA MET A 118 -4.11 10.93 1.56
C MET A 118 -4.27 12.19 0.69
N TYR A 119 -4.31 12.06 -0.64
CA TYR A 119 -4.51 13.20 -1.53
C TYR A 119 -5.86 13.87 -1.30
N LEU A 120 -6.94 13.09 -1.17
CA LEU A 120 -8.28 13.64 -0.90
C LEU A 120 -8.33 14.38 0.43
N VAL A 121 -7.71 13.83 1.48
CA VAL A 121 -7.61 14.49 2.79
C VAL A 121 -6.79 15.78 2.67
N MET A 122 -5.63 15.77 2.01
CA MET A 122 -4.81 16.96 1.83
C MET A 122 -5.55 18.04 1.03
N ILE A 123 -6.25 17.66 -0.03
CA ILE A 123 -7.09 18.58 -0.84
C ILE A 123 -8.21 19.19 -0.02
N SER A 124 -8.89 18.38 0.81
CA SER A 124 -9.92 18.85 1.74
C SER A 124 -9.34 19.87 2.72
N ARG A 125 -8.18 19.56 3.34
CA ARG A 125 -7.49 20.48 4.25
C ARG A 125 -7.05 21.78 3.57
N ILE A 126 -6.53 21.73 2.35
CA ILE A 126 -6.19 22.93 1.58
C ILE A 126 -7.42 23.79 1.30
N THR A 127 -8.55 23.16 0.94
CA THR A 127 -9.82 23.83 0.65
C THR A 127 -10.39 24.50 1.91
N ASP A 128 -10.33 23.81 3.04
CA ASP A 128 -10.75 24.29 4.36
C ASP A 128 -9.75 25.27 5.00
N ARG A 129 -8.61 25.54 4.34
CA ARG A 129 -7.52 26.38 4.84
C ARG A 129 -6.92 25.88 6.16
N LYS A 130 -6.94 24.57 6.38
CA LYS A 130 -6.31 23.89 7.52
C LYS A 130 -4.89 23.46 7.17
N GLY A 131 -4.05 23.34 8.19
CA GLY A 131 -2.72 22.77 8.05
C GLY A 131 -2.78 21.30 7.62
N TYR A 132 -1.88 20.91 6.73
CA TYR A 132 -1.74 19.51 6.27
C TYR A 132 -0.27 19.05 6.25
N ARG A 133 0.65 19.84 6.83
CA ARG A 133 2.10 19.64 6.73
C ARG A 133 2.53 18.22 7.13
N SER A 134 2.07 17.71 8.26
CA SER A 134 2.44 16.36 8.73
C SER A 134 2.03 15.29 7.74
N LEU A 135 0.79 15.37 7.23
CA LEU A 135 0.27 14.43 6.23
C LEU A 135 1.03 14.54 4.90
N GLY A 136 1.34 15.76 4.47
CA GLY A 136 2.15 16.00 3.27
C GLY A 136 3.59 15.50 3.39
N LEU A 137 4.18 15.52 4.58
CA LEU A 137 5.52 14.95 4.81
C LEU A 137 5.49 13.42 4.80
N ILE A 138 4.46 12.81 5.38
CA ILE A 138 4.25 11.34 5.30
C ILE A 138 4.08 10.93 3.84
N TRP A 139 3.22 11.63 3.09
CA TRP A 139 3.02 11.43 1.67
C TRP A 139 4.35 11.52 0.91
N ALA A 140 5.09 12.62 1.06
CA ALA A 140 6.32 12.83 0.32
C ALA A 140 7.37 11.77 0.64
N GLY A 141 7.52 11.41 1.93
CA GLY A 141 8.44 10.36 2.36
C GLY A 141 8.08 8.99 1.79
N SER A 142 6.80 8.61 1.86
CA SER A 142 6.27 7.35 1.32
C SER A 142 6.50 7.25 -0.19
N LEU A 143 6.13 8.28 -0.97
CA LEU A 143 6.33 8.30 -2.42
C LEU A 143 7.83 8.28 -2.79
N CYS A 144 8.67 9.04 -2.08
CA CYS A 144 10.12 9.05 -2.33
C CYS A 144 10.76 7.69 -2.05
N ALA A 145 10.36 7.01 -0.95
CA ALA A 145 10.88 5.70 -0.62
C ALA A 145 10.49 4.66 -1.69
N ASN A 146 9.21 4.64 -2.07
CA ASN A 146 8.70 3.73 -3.11
C ASN A 146 9.43 3.95 -4.45
N MET A 147 9.49 5.21 -4.93
CA MET A 147 10.13 5.53 -6.21
C MET A 147 11.64 5.26 -6.20
N SER A 148 12.32 5.48 -5.07
CA SER A 148 13.76 5.19 -4.96
C SER A 148 14.05 3.69 -5.07
N VAL A 149 13.27 2.86 -4.37
CA VAL A 149 13.42 1.40 -4.43
C VAL A 149 13.07 0.87 -5.82
N PHE A 150 12.04 1.41 -6.46
CA PHE A 150 11.62 1.01 -7.80
C PHE A 150 12.64 1.35 -8.88
N ILE A 151 13.09 2.60 -8.94
CA ILE A 151 14.09 3.05 -9.90
C ILE A 151 15.39 2.27 -9.69
N ALA A 152 15.86 2.12 -8.44
CA ALA A 152 17.04 1.34 -8.14
C ALA A 152 16.88 -0.14 -8.53
N GLY A 153 15.71 -0.73 -8.25
CA GLY A 153 15.38 -2.11 -8.59
C GLY A 153 15.36 -2.37 -10.09
N ILE A 154 14.87 -1.42 -10.90
CA ILE A 154 14.89 -1.52 -12.36
C ILE A 154 16.33 -1.43 -12.88
N VAL A 155 17.09 -0.43 -12.43
CA VAL A 155 18.46 -0.18 -12.90
C VAL A 155 19.41 -1.31 -12.51
N ALA A 156 19.30 -1.83 -11.29
CA ALA A 156 20.14 -2.93 -10.81
C ALA A 156 19.65 -4.32 -11.25
N GLY A 157 18.38 -4.43 -11.68
CA GLY A 157 17.72 -5.69 -11.99
C GLY A 157 17.86 -6.13 -13.45
N LYS A 158 17.16 -7.21 -13.79
CA LYS A 158 17.12 -7.83 -15.13
C LYS A 158 16.70 -6.87 -16.25
N TYR A 159 15.96 -5.81 -15.92
CA TYR A 159 15.45 -4.82 -16.87
C TYR A 159 16.40 -3.63 -17.11
N GLY A 160 17.55 -3.56 -16.42
CA GLY A 160 18.48 -2.43 -16.52
C GLY A 160 19.10 -2.24 -17.91
N SER A 161 19.13 -3.28 -18.74
CA SER A 161 19.62 -3.23 -20.13
C SER A 161 18.57 -2.83 -21.17
N GLU A 162 17.28 -2.82 -20.81
CA GLU A 162 16.14 -2.57 -21.72
C GLU A 162 15.23 -1.46 -21.20
N ILE A 163 15.83 -0.31 -20.87
CA ILE A 163 15.10 0.84 -20.33
C ILE A 163 14.28 1.51 -21.43
N ARG A 164 12.94 1.38 -21.34
CA ARG A 164 12.00 2.01 -22.26
C ARG A 164 11.90 3.52 -22.01
N PRO A 165 11.52 4.34 -23.01
CA PRO A 165 11.38 5.79 -22.84
C PRO A 165 10.43 6.20 -21.71
N ALA A 166 9.37 5.42 -21.46
CA ALA A 166 8.42 5.66 -20.37
C ALA A 166 9.09 5.68 -18.98
N PHE A 167 10.20 4.96 -18.81
CA PHE A 167 10.95 4.89 -17.54
C PHE A 167 11.32 6.26 -16.98
N TRP A 168 11.63 7.22 -17.86
CA TRP A 168 12.05 8.56 -17.45
C TRP A 168 10.96 9.32 -16.70
N ILE A 169 9.69 8.94 -16.89
CA ILE A 169 8.57 9.53 -16.15
C ILE A 169 8.69 9.23 -14.65
N ASN A 170 9.28 8.11 -14.26
CA ASN A 170 9.48 7.76 -12.84
C ASN A 170 10.39 8.77 -12.13
N PHE A 171 11.36 9.38 -12.83
CA PHE A 171 12.15 10.47 -12.25
C PHE A 171 11.31 11.72 -12.00
N LEU A 172 10.33 12.03 -12.87
CA LEU A 172 9.40 13.12 -12.62
C LEU A 172 8.57 12.83 -11.35
N PHE A 173 8.08 11.59 -11.21
CA PHE A 173 7.36 11.15 -10.02
C PHE A 173 8.22 11.09 -8.75
N LEU A 174 9.54 11.01 -8.86
CA LEU A 174 10.48 11.17 -7.74
C LEU A 174 10.79 12.64 -7.43
N LEU A 175 10.95 13.49 -8.43
CA LEU A 175 11.30 14.90 -8.24
C LEU A 175 10.16 15.71 -7.63
N MET A 176 8.92 15.42 -8.02
CA MET A 176 7.72 16.10 -7.51
C MET A 176 7.52 15.99 -5.98
N PRO A 177 7.56 14.80 -5.34
CA PRO A 177 7.46 14.68 -3.89
C PRO A 177 8.69 15.26 -3.18
N VAL A 178 9.89 15.23 -3.77
CA VAL A 178 11.07 15.91 -3.20
C VAL A 178 10.85 17.42 -3.16
N TRP A 179 10.36 18.01 -4.26
CA TRP A 179 9.98 19.41 -4.29
C TRP A 179 8.84 19.72 -3.31
N GLY A 180 7.82 18.84 -3.23
CA GLY A 180 6.75 18.89 -2.23
C GLY A 180 7.28 18.89 -0.79
N ALA A 181 8.24 18.03 -0.47
CA ALA A 181 8.89 17.98 0.83
C ALA A 181 9.64 19.28 1.12
N ILE A 182 10.46 19.78 0.19
CA ILE A 182 11.21 21.03 0.37
C ILE A 182 10.25 22.21 0.60
N THR A 183 9.19 22.32 -0.21
CA THR A 183 8.17 23.37 -0.07
C THR A 183 7.41 23.26 1.24
N LEU A 184 7.16 22.05 1.76
CA LEU A 184 6.55 21.86 3.08
C LEU A 184 7.52 22.13 4.22
N PHE A 185 8.81 21.80 4.09
CA PHE A 185 9.83 22.03 5.11
C PHE A 185 10.15 23.51 5.28
N THR A 186 10.24 24.25 4.17
CA THR A 186 10.57 25.69 4.13
C THR A 186 9.45 26.59 4.65
N ARG A 187 8.21 26.09 4.74
CA ARG A 187 7.13 26.84 5.37
C ARG A 187 7.45 27.07 6.85
N PRO A 188 7.18 28.28 7.37
CA PRO A 188 7.21 28.48 8.81
C PRO A 188 6.29 27.43 9.43
N LYS A 189 6.79 26.71 10.43
CA LYS A 189 5.93 25.88 11.28
C LYS A 189 4.89 26.86 11.81
N ASP A 190 3.60 26.57 11.64
CA ASP A 190 2.53 27.32 12.31
C ASP A 190 2.78 27.16 13.82
N ARG A 191 3.67 27.99 14.35
CA ARG A 191 3.84 28.16 15.77
C ARG A 191 2.76 29.17 16.12
N PRO A 192 1.81 28.84 17.01
CA PRO A 192 1.04 29.90 17.62
C PRO A 192 2.06 30.90 18.18
N LEU A 193 1.85 32.18 17.87
CA LEU A 193 2.68 33.26 18.38
C LEU A 193 2.75 33.10 19.89
N ILE A 194 3.93 32.68 20.40
CA ILE A 194 4.19 32.59 21.83
C ILE A 194 4.15 34.03 22.35
N GLY A 195 2.97 34.37 22.84
CA GLY A 195 2.57 35.67 23.34
C GLY A 195 1.20 35.54 24.01
N GLY A 196 1.05 34.50 24.84
CA GLY A 196 -0.12 34.32 25.69
C GLY A 196 -0.69 32.91 25.67
N TYR A 197 -0.41 32.19 26.76
CA TYR A 197 -1.20 31.10 27.32
C TYR A 197 -1.02 29.70 26.70
N ASN A 198 -0.26 28.90 27.46
CA ASN A 198 -0.28 27.45 27.51
C ASN A 198 -1.71 26.89 27.75
N SER A 199 -2.59 26.76 26.75
CA SER A 199 -3.87 26.10 27.06
C SER A 199 -4.69 25.39 25.97
N LEU A 200 -4.37 25.34 24.67
CA LEU A 200 -5.34 24.73 23.72
C LEU A 200 -4.83 23.89 22.53
N ASP A 201 -3.53 23.63 22.38
CA ASP A 201 -3.02 22.79 21.28
C ASP A 201 -2.60 21.36 21.70
N GLU A 202 -3.05 20.88 22.87
CA GLU A 202 -2.95 19.48 23.30
C GLU A 202 -4.21 18.63 22.94
N LEU A 203 -5.24 19.22 22.33
CA LEU A 203 -6.57 18.59 22.23
C LEU A 203 -6.86 17.83 20.92
N ASP A 204 -5.91 17.05 20.39
CA ASP A 204 -6.28 16.08 19.34
C ASP A 204 -5.46 14.78 19.38
N ASP A 205 -4.26 14.77 19.99
CA ASP A 205 -3.51 13.54 20.29
C ASP A 205 -3.68 13.08 21.76
N ASP A 206 -3.99 13.99 22.69
CA ASP A 206 -4.21 13.62 24.09
C ASP A 206 -5.60 13.04 24.35
N ASP A 207 -6.63 13.27 23.52
CA ASP A 207 -7.96 12.71 23.79
C ASP A 207 -7.99 11.17 23.72
N ALA A 208 -7.18 10.56 22.85
CA ALA A 208 -7.05 9.11 22.78
C ALA A 208 -6.24 8.54 23.94
N VAL A 209 -5.16 9.23 24.34
CA VAL A 209 -4.29 8.83 25.45
C VAL A 209 -4.98 9.07 26.80
N GLU A 210 -5.69 10.18 26.95
CA GLU A 210 -6.50 10.56 28.11
C GLU A 210 -7.74 9.69 28.23
N LYS A 211 -8.36 9.30 27.11
CA LYS A 211 -9.44 8.30 27.14
C LYS A 211 -8.91 6.93 27.57
N ASN A 212 -7.76 6.51 27.07
CA ASN A 212 -7.14 5.25 27.52
C ASN A 212 -6.76 5.31 29.01
N ARG A 213 -6.21 6.45 29.45
CA ARG A 213 -5.84 6.71 30.85
C ARG A 213 -7.06 6.78 31.77
N LYS A 214 -8.16 7.41 31.33
CA LYS A 214 -9.44 7.44 32.07
C LYS A 214 -10.10 6.08 32.11
N GLU A 215 -10.08 5.32 31.01
CA GLU A 215 -10.56 3.93 30.99
C GLU A 215 -9.71 3.05 31.93
N GLU A 216 -8.39 3.23 31.96
CA GLU A 216 -7.50 2.53 32.90
C GLU A 216 -7.75 2.95 34.36
N GLU A 217 -7.93 4.23 34.64
CA GLU A 217 -8.25 4.76 35.97
C GLU A 217 -9.63 4.29 36.46
N GLU A 218 -10.64 4.24 35.58
CA GLU A 218 -11.97 3.69 35.89
C GLU A 218 -11.90 2.18 36.18
N LEU A 219 -11.09 1.42 35.42
CA LEU A 219 -10.86 -0.01 35.68
C LEU A 219 -10.14 -0.25 37.01
N VAL A 220 -9.17 0.60 37.37
CA VAL A 220 -8.47 0.55 38.66
C VAL A 220 -9.41 0.90 39.81
N GLN A 221 -10.26 1.92 39.64
CA GLN A 221 -11.24 2.32 40.64
C GLN A 221 -12.34 1.28 40.82
N ALA A 222 -12.84 0.68 39.74
CA ALA A 222 -13.80 -0.42 39.79
C ALA A 222 -13.22 -1.66 40.49
N ASN A 223 -11.96 -2.03 40.20
CA ASN A 223 -11.27 -3.11 40.91
C ASN A 223 -11.04 -2.79 42.40
N THR A 224 -10.77 -1.53 42.73
CA THR A 224 -10.60 -1.09 44.12
C THR A 224 -11.93 -1.17 44.87
N PHE A 225 -13.01 -0.65 44.30
CA PHE A 225 -14.36 -0.72 44.87
C PHE A 225 -14.85 -2.16 45.03
N GLN A 226 -14.59 -3.04 44.06
CA GLN A 226 -14.95 -4.45 44.14
C GLN A 226 -14.16 -5.18 45.26
N ASN A 227 -12.87 -4.87 45.42
CA ASN A 227 -12.04 -5.42 46.51
C ASN A 227 -12.45 -4.90 47.89
N GLU A 228 -12.93 -3.65 47.98
CA GLU A 228 -13.45 -3.04 49.20
C GLU A 228 -14.86 -3.53 49.54
N ALA A 229 -15.73 -3.72 48.56
CA ALA A 229 -17.07 -4.29 48.74
C ALA A 229 -17.01 -5.75 49.21
N MET A 230 -16.02 -6.53 48.76
CA MET A 230 -15.76 -7.87 49.29
C MET A 230 -15.17 -7.86 50.72
N ALA A 231 -14.66 -6.72 51.19
CA ALA A 231 -14.04 -6.59 52.51
C ALA A 231 -14.97 -5.95 53.57
N ALA A 232 -16.14 -5.45 53.19
CA ALA A 232 -16.99 -4.59 54.02
C ALA A 232 -18.25 -5.25 54.60
N ASP A 233 -18.38 -6.57 54.63
CA ASP A 233 -19.51 -7.24 55.31
C ASP A 233 -19.08 -7.98 56.60
N PRO A 234 -19.51 -7.51 57.79
CA PRO A 234 -19.41 -8.27 59.03
C PRO A 234 -20.72 -9.01 59.32
N ALA A 235 -20.65 -10.34 59.15
CA ALA A 235 -21.41 -11.41 59.80
C ALA A 235 -22.76 -11.89 59.19
N THR A 236 -22.68 -12.96 58.37
CA THR A 236 -23.46 -14.19 58.61
C THR A 236 -22.72 -15.41 58.06
N GLY A 237 -22.73 -16.53 58.80
CA GLY A 237 -21.76 -17.61 58.70
C GLY A 237 -21.91 -18.64 57.58
N HIS A 238 -20.93 -19.56 57.61
CA HIS A 238 -20.72 -20.81 56.86
C HIS A 238 -20.05 -20.75 55.47
N LEU A 239 -18.76 -21.11 55.51
CA LEU A 239 -17.97 -21.95 54.58
C LEU A 239 -18.03 -21.65 53.07
N MET A 240 -16.96 -21.06 52.53
CA MET A 240 -16.07 -21.75 51.59
C MET A 240 -14.74 -20.99 51.36
N GLU A 241 -13.66 -21.78 51.32
CA GLU A 241 -12.25 -21.49 50.97
C GLU A 241 -12.09 -20.56 49.73
N THR A 242 -11.07 -19.71 49.52
CA THR A 242 -9.63 -19.90 49.76
C THR A 242 -8.83 -18.59 49.50
N SER A 243 -7.88 -18.31 50.41
CA SER A 243 -6.61 -17.56 50.37
C SER A 243 -6.33 -16.36 49.43
N ARG A 244 -6.26 -15.18 50.05
CA ARG A 244 -5.63 -13.91 49.60
C ARG A 244 -4.09 -13.91 49.64
N SER A 245 -3.54 -13.04 48.80
CA SER A 245 -2.18 -12.47 48.76
C SER A 245 -1.79 -11.70 50.04
N GLY A 246 -0.48 -11.46 50.26
CA GLY A 246 0.00 -10.60 51.36
C GLY A 246 1.41 -10.03 51.16
N SER A 247 1.48 -8.70 50.98
CA SER A 247 2.66 -7.85 51.20
C SER A 247 2.45 -7.06 52.51
N GLY A 248 3.52 -6.92 53.30
CA GLY A 248 3.47 -6.51 54.70
C GLY A 248 3.82 -5.04 54.99
N ARG A 249 3.78 -4.71 56.28
CA ARG A 249 4.32 -3.50 56.95
C ARG A 249 4.20 -3.74 58.48
N HIS A 250 5.10 -3.39 59.41
CA HIS A 250 5.72 -2.11 59.76
C HIS A 250 6.86 -2.25 60.83
N LYS A 251 7.83 -1.32 60.74
CA LYS A 251 8.73 -0.62 61.71
C LYS A 251 9.05 -1.08 63.17
N SER A 252 10.37 -1.06 63.43
CA SER A 252 11.23 -0.55 64.55
C SER A 252 11.44 -1.27 65.92
N SER A 253 12.74 -1.54 66.19
CA SER A 253 13.60 -1.95 67.34
C SER A 253 13.17 -1.72 68.82
N PRO A 254 13.79 -2.35 69.88
CA PRO A 254 15.21 -2.81 70.00
C PRO A 254 15.52 -4.13 70.77
N GLY A 255 16.78 -4.61 70.66
CA GLY A 255 17.47 -5.42 71.70
C GLY A 255 17.58 -6.94 71.45
N PRO A 256 18.60 -7.62 72.00
CA PRO A 256 19.47 -8.54 71.23
C PRO A 256 19.20 -10.03 71.48
N GLY A 257 19.55 -10.88 70.51
CA GLY A 257 19.65 -12.32 70.76
C GLY A 257 19.89 -13.16 69.51
N SER A 258 21.03 -13.85 69.55
CA SER A 258 21.44 -15.02 68.73
C SER A 258 21.69 -14.81 67.23
N GLU A 259 22.98 -14.83 66.93
CA GLU A 259 23.63 -15.09 65.65
C GLU A 259 23.21 -16.46 65.09
N GLU A 260 23.05 -16.50 63.76
CA GLU A 260 23.59 -17.49 62.81
C GLU A 260 22.61 -17.83 61.66
N GLU A 261 23.17 -17.77 60.45
CA GLU A 261 22.54 -17.84 59.14
C GLU A 261 21.93 -19.22 58.81
N ALA A 262 20.84 -19.23 58.02
CA ALA A 262 20.70 -20.12 56.85
C ALA A 262 19.39 -19.87 56.06
N GLY A 263 19.54 -19.34 54.83
CA GLY A 263 18.79 -19.86 53.67
C GLY A 263 17.39 -19.33 53.37
N GLY A 264 17.29 -18.09 52.87
CA GLY A 264 16.12 -17.64 52.10
C GLY A 264 16.23 -18.07 50.63
N ASN A 265 15.19 -18.70 50.05
CA ASN A 265 15.08 -18.84 48.59
C ASN A 265 13.68 -19.15 48.00
N SER A 266 12.59 -19.04 48.77
CA SER A 266 11.28 -19.53 48.26
C SER A 266 10.52 -18.53 47.36
N ARG A 267 10.71 -17.21 47.54
CA ARG A 267 9.93 -16.18 46.81
C ARG A 267 10.38 -15.91 45.37
N GLN A 268 11.61 -16.26 45.00
CA GLN A 268 12.13 -16.06 43.63
C GLN A 268 11.76 -17.21 42.68
N ARG A 269 11.32 -18.35 43.21
CA ARG A 269 10.95 -19.54 42.41
C ARG A 269 9.58 -19.42 41.76
N HIS A 270 8.61 -18.78 42.41
CA HIS A 270 7.23 -18.67 41.91
C HIS A 270 7.11 -17.68 40.75
N ASN A 271 7.75 -16.51 40.83
CA ASN A 271 7.77 -15.51 39.75
C ASN A 271 8.56 -15.99 38.50
N ARG A 272 9.47 -16.96 38.68
CA ARG A 272 10.22 -17.57 37.58
C ARG A 272 9.36 -18.59 36.83
N HIS A 273 8.53 -19.34 37.55
CA HIS A 273 7.65 -20.36 36.97
C HIS A 273 6.50 -19.78 36.15
N THR A 274 5.84 -18.72 36.63
CA THR A 274 4.74 -18.05 35.89
C THR A 274 5.25 -17.36 34.61
N ARG A 275 6.49 -16.84 34.65
CA ARG A 275 7.15 -16.27 33.47
C ARG A 275 7.56 -17.37 32.48
N ASP A 276 8.05 -18.51 32.96
CA ASP A 276 8.33 -19.68 32.13
C ASP A 276 7.05 -20.22 31.46
N GLU A 277 5.93 -20.33 32.17
CA GLU A 277 4.65 -20.78 31.59
C GLU A 277 4.14 -19.84 30.49
N THR A 278 4.29 -18.52 30.67
CA THR A 278 3.90 -17.54 29.65
C THR A 278 4.81 -17.61 28.42
N LEU A 279 6.11 -17.86 28.61
CA LEU A 279 7.07 -18.02 27.52
C LEU A 279 6.87 -19.33 26.77
N VAL A 280 6.54 -20.43 27.48
CA VAL A 280 6.19 -21.72 26.88
C VAL A 280 4.94 -21.58 26.01
N LYS A 281 3.90 -20.89 26.51
CA LYS A 281 2.67 -20.67 25.73
C LYS A 281 2.92 -19.84 24.46
N ARG A 282 3.78 -18.80 24.53
CA ARG A 282 4.19 -18.04 23.33
C ARG A 282 5.05 -18.87 22.38
N MET A 283 5.88 -19.77 22.90
CA MET A 283 6.70 -20.67 22.10
C MET A 283 5.81 -21.67 21.34
N GLU A 284 4.82 -22.26 22.00
CA GLU A 284 3.81 -23.13 21.38
C GLU A 284 2.96 -22.39 20.32
N GLU A 285 2.60 -21.13 20.57
CA GLU A 285 1.87 -20.29 19.62
C GLU A 285 2.70 -19.99 18.36
N LEU A 286 3.98 -19.63 18.54
CA LEU A 286 4.91 -19.41 17.43
C LEU A 286 5.22 -20.70 16.65
N GLU A 287 5.31 -21.85 17.32
CA GLU A 287 5.47 -23.14 16.66
C GLU A 287 4.23 -23.50 15.82
N ALA A 288 3.03 -23.26 16.34
CA ALA A 288 1.78 -23.48 15.61
C ALA A 288 1.66 -22.55 14.39
N GLU A 289 2.11 -21.30 14.51
CA GLU A 289 2.11 -20.33 13.41
C GLU A 289 3.14 -20.69 12.34
N LEU A 290 4.35 -21.11 12.74
CA LEU A 290 5.39 -21.57 11.81
C LEU A 290 4.96 -22.81 11.03
N VAL A 291 4.25 -23.76 11.66
CA VAL A 291 3.68 -24.92 10.97
C VAL A 291 2.60 -24.49 9.97
N ARG A 292 1.76 -23.52 10.32
CA ARG A 292 0.74 -22.97 9.41
C ARG A 292 1.39 -22.30 8.19
N GLU A 293 2.39 -21.44 8.40
CA GLU A 293 3.11 -20.78 7.31
C GLU A 293 3.84 -21.79 6.41
N ARG A 294 4.43 -22.85 6.98
CA ARG A 294 5.04 -23.93 6.18
C ARG A 294 4.01 -24.64 5.31
N GLN A 295 2.84 -24.95 5.87
CA GLN A 295 1.77 -25.60 5.11
C GLN A 295 1.22 -24.70 4.00
N GLU A 296 1.11 -23.39 4.25
CA GLU A 296 0.70 -22.41 3.25
C GLU A 296 1.75 -22.27 2.15
N ASN A 297 3.03 -22.19 2.50
CA ASN A 297 4.14 -22.17 1.54
C ASN A 297 4.17 -23.43 0.66
N GLU A 298 3.92 -24.62 1.21
CA GLU A 298 3.82 -25.85 0.41
C GLU A 298 2.64 -25.81 -0.60
N ARG A 299 1.49 -25.26 -0.18
CA ARG A 299 0.34 -25.08 -1.07
C ARG A 299 0.65 -24.09 -2.19
N LEU A 300 1.31 -22.98 -1.87
CA LEU A 300 1.73 -21.97 -2.84
C LEU A 300 2.76 -22.54 -3.81
N LEU A 301 3.72 -23.34 -3.33
CA LEU A 301 4.72 -24.00 -4.17
C LEU A 301 4.05 -24.92 -5.19
N LYS A 302 3.09 -25.75 -4.75
CA LYS A 302 2.35 -26.63 -5.65
C LYS A 302 1.51 -25.86 -6.67
N ALA A 303 0.85 -24.78 -6.25
CA ALA A 303 0.11 -23.92 -7.16
C ALA A 303 1.02 -23.22 -8.18
N HIS A 304 2.26 -22.92 -7.81
CA HIS A 304 3.26 -22.37 -8.73
C HIS A 304 3.70 -23.43 -9.75
N GLU A 305 3.98 -24.65 -9.30
CA GLU A 305 4.35 -25.79 -10.16
C GLU A 305 3.24 -26.10 -11.19
N ASP A 306 1.98 -26.18 -10.75
CA ASP A 306 0.82 -26.40 -11.63
C ASP A 306 0.68 -25.27 -12.68
N LYS A 307 1.00 -24.03 -12.31
CA LYS A 307 0.99 -22.88 -13.24
C LYS A 307 2.13 -22.95 -14.25
N ASP A 308 3.33 -23.36 -13.82
CA ASP A 308 4.49 -23.52 -14.71
C ASP A 308 4.24 -24.62 -15.76
N ASP A 309 3.60 -25.72 -15.38
CA ASP A 309 3.18 -26.79 -16.29
C ASP A 309 2.16 -26.29 -17.33
N LEU A 310 1.20 -25.46 -16.89
CA LEU A 310 0.21 -24.87 -17.81
C LEU A 310 0.87 -23.88 -18.78
N ILE A 311 1.81 -23.07 -18.30
CA ILE A 311 2.60 -22.16 -19.15
C ILE A 311 3.40 -22.97 -20.18
N GLY A 312 3.97 -24.12 -19.79
CA GLY A 312 4.65 -25.03 -20.71
C GLY A 312 3.75 -25.51 -21.84
N LYS A 313 2.55 -25.99 -21.52
CA LYS A 313 1.56 -26.44 -22.50
C LYS A 313 1.11 -25.33 -23.45
N LEU A 314 0.85 -24.13 -22.90
CA LEU A 314 0.44 -22.99 -23.71
C LEU A 314 1.55 -22.53 -24.68
N LYS A 315 2.82 -22.62 -24.26
CA LYS A 315 3.95 -22.33 -25.17
C LYS A 315 4.01 -23.33 -26.32
N GLU A 316 3.84 -24.62 -26.03
CA GLU A 316 3.81 -25.65 -27.07
C GLU A 316 2.65 -25.44 -28.05
N GLU A 317 1.47 -25.05 -27.56
CA GLU A 317 0.31 -24.73 -28.40
C GLU A 317 0.54 -23.48 -29.28
N ILE A 318 1.18 -22.44 -28.74
CA ILE A 318 1.59 -21.25 -29.52
C ILE A 318 2.60 -21.64 -30.61
N ASP A 319 3.58 -22.48 -30.28
CA ASP A 319 4.59 -22.93 -31.26
C ASP A 319 3.97 -23.77 -32.37
N LEU A 320 2.96 -24.60 -32.07
CA LEU A 320 2.19 -25.34 -33.07
C LEU A 320 1.38 -24.40 -33.96
N LEU A 321 0.65 -23.45 -33.37
CA LEU A 321 -0.16 -22.48 -34.11
C LEU A 321 0.69 -21.60 -35.04
N ASN A 322 1.91 -21.23 -34.62
CA ASN A 322 2.82 -20.46 -35.47
C ASN A 322 3.28 -21.28 -36.68
N ARG A 323 3.56 -22.58 -36.51
CA ARG A 323 3.92 -23.44 -37.64
C ARG A 323 2.77 -23.62 -38.61
N ASP A 324 1.56 -23.82 -38.10
CA ASP A 324 0.36 -23.89 -38.93
C ASP A 324 0.12 -22.57 -39.69
N LEU A 325 0.42 -21.42 -39.06
CA LEU A 325 0.33 -20.11 -39.72
C LEU A 325 1.35 -19.95 -40.85
N ASP A 326 2.61 -20.36 -40.62
CA ASP A 326 3.67 -20.34 -41.63
C ASP A 326 3.30 -21.24 -42.83
N ASP A 327 2.79 -22.45 -42.57
CA ASP A 327 2.34 -23.38 -43.62
C ASP A 327 1.19 -22.78 -44.46
N ILE A 328 0.25 -22.08 -43.83
CA ILE A 328 -0.86 -21.39 -44.52
C ILE A 328 -0.35 -20.18 -45.34
N GLU A 329 0.67 -19.47 -44.87
CA GLU A 329 1.27 -18.35 -45.61
C GLU A 329 1.96 -18.86 -46.89
N ASP A 330 2.73 -19.94 -46.79
CA ASP A 330 3.37 -20.60 -47.94
C ASP A 330 2.35 -21.09 -48.98
N GLU A 331 1.25 -21.72 -48.54
CA GLU A 331 0.17 -22.15 -49.44
C GLU A 331 -0.50 -20.96 -50.15
N ASN A 332 -0.72 -19.85 -49.44
CA ASN A 332 -1.29 -18.65 -50.04
C ASN A 332 -0.35 -18.00 -51.07
N GLU A 333 0.96 -17.97 -50.81
CA GLU A 333 1.95 -17.49 -51.78
C GLU A 333 1.97 -18.36 -53.04
N GLN A 334 1.91 -19.69 -52.88
CA GLN A 334 1.82 -20.61 -54.01
C GLN A 334 0.57 -20.35 -54.85
N LEU A 335 -0.61 -20.28 -54.22
CA LEU A 335 -1.87 -20.02 -54.92
C LEU A 335 -1.86 -18.67 -55.65
N LYS A 336 -1.17 -17.67 -55.11
CA LYS A 336 -1.02 -16.36 -55.75
C LYS A 336 -0.19 -16.43 -57.04
N GLU A 337 0.91 -17.18 -57.04
CA GLU A 337 1.72 -17.39 -58.25
C GLU A 337 1.02 -18.28 -59.28
N GLU A 338 0.26 -19.29 -58.84
CA GLU A 338 -0.60 -20.10 -59.73
C GLU A 338 -1.68 -19.23 -60.40
N ASN A 339 -2.40 -18.41 -59.62
CA ASN A 339 -3.42 -17.50 -60.15
C ASN A 339 -2.84 -16.48 -61.14
N LYS A 340 -1.65 -15.92 -60.85
CA LYS A 340 -0.93 -15.01 -61.75
C LYS A 340 -0.55 -15.70 -63.06
N THR A 341 -0.13 -16.97 -63.00
CA THR A 341 0.19 -17.78 -64.17
C THR A 341 -1.06 -18.05 -65.02
N LEU A 342 -2.16 -18.45 -64.39
CA LEU A 342 -3.45 -18.64 -65.06
C LEU A 342 -3.92 -17.35 -65.74
N LEU A 343 -3.82 -16.20 -65.06
CA LEU A 343 -4.18 -14.90 -65.62
C LEU A 343 -3.38 -14.58 -66.89
N LYS A 344 -2.07 -14.91 -66.89
CA LYS A 344 -1.18 -14.72 -68.05
C LYS A 344 -1.57 -15.62 -69.21
N VAL A 345 -1.90 -16.89 -68.94
CA VAL A 345 -2.37 -17.85 -69.96
C VAL A 345 -3.71 -17.39 -70.55
N VAL A 346 -4.67 -17.01 -69.71
CA VAL A 346 -5.97 -16.48 -70.15
C VAL A 346 -5.78 -15.22 -71.00
N GLY A 347 -4.87 -14.31 -70.62
CA GLY A 347 -4.56 -13.10 -71.39
C GLY A 347 -3.91 -13.38 -72.76
N GLN A 348 -3.21 -14.50 -72.92
CA GLN A 348 -2.67 -14.94 -74.22
C GLN A 348 -3.75 -15.54 -75.12
N LEU A 349 -4.74 -16.23 -74.55
CA LEU A 349 -5.84 -16.85 -75.30
C LEU A 349 -6.95 -15.86 -75.70
N THR A 350 -7.01 -14.70 -75.05
CA THR A 350 -8.01 -13.65 -75.30
C THR A 350 -7.51 -12.51 -76.19
N ARG A 351 -6.25 -12.56 -76.65
CA ARG A 351 -5.70 -11.77 -77.74
C ARG A 351 -5.71 -12.57 -79.03
#